data_AF-A0A7C9RE09-F1
#
_entry.id   AF-A0A7C9RE09-F1
#
_cell.length_a   1.000
_cell.length_b   1.000
_cell.length_c   1.000
_cell.angle_alpha   90.00
_cell.angle_beta   90.00
_cell.angle_gamma   90.00
#
_symmetry.space_group_name_H-M   'P 1'
#
loop_
_entity.id
_entity.type
_entity.pdbx_description
1 polymer ?
#
loop_
_entity_poly.entity_id
_entity_poly.type
_entity_poly.pdbx_seq_one_letter_code
_entity_poly.pdbx_strand_id
1 'polypeptide(L)' 'MIELRPFNKLGSANHGWLKAKHHFSFGSHYDPNNMNHGSLRVWNDDEIAPNTGFPAHPHANMEIITFVREGAI' A
#
# COMPACT_ATOMS: atom_id res chain seq x y z
N MET A 1 -14.35 -12.54 15.43
CA MET A 1 -12.95 -12.93 15.71
C MET A 1 -12.07 -11.76 15.32
N ILE A 2 -11.04 -11.44 16.10
CA ILE A 2 -10.12 -10.32 15.85
C ILE A 2 -8.77 -10.92 15.44
N GLU A 3 -8.14 -10.38 14.41
CA GLU A 3 -6.81 -10.75 13.96
C GLU A 3 -5.88 -9.54 14.03
N LEU A 4 -4.69 -9.71 14.63
CA LEU A 4 -3.65 -8.70 14.66
C LEU A 4 -2.58 -9.02 13.62
N ARG A 5 -2.29 -8.05 12.74
CA ARG A 5 -1.16 -8.10 11.81
C ARG A 5 -0.14 -7.02 12.18
N PRO A 6 0.97 -7.38 12.85
CA PRO A 6 1.98 -6.41 13.24
C PRO A 6 2.61 -5.73 12.02
N PHE A 7 2.85 -4.43 12.09
CA PHE A 7 3.38 -3.62 10.98
C PHE A 7 4.69 -4.17 10.40
N ASN A 8 5.59 -4.65 11.27
CA ASN A 8 6.87 -5.21 10.87
C ASN A 8 6.78 -6.59 10.20
N LYS A 9 5.60 -7.22 10.17
CA LYS A 9 5.32 -8.50 9.50
C LYS A 9 4.57 -8.34 8.19
N LEU A 10 4.14 -7.13 7.85
CA LEU A 10 3.48 -6.84 6.57
C LEU A 10 4.43 -7.06 5.39
N GLY A 11 3.86 -7.40 4.24
CA GLY A 11 4.59 -7.38 2.97
C GLY A 11 5.22 -6.01 2.73
N SER A 12 6.38 -5.99 2.07
CA SER A 12 7.10 -4.75 1.81
C SER A 12 7.78 -4.74 0.47
N ALA A 13 7.84 -3.56 -0.13
CA ALA A 13 8.65 -3.29 -1.31
C ALA A 13 9.55 -2.07 -1.04
N ASN A 14 10.79 -2.13 -1.53
CA ASN A 14 11.72 -1.01 -1.45
C ASN A 14 12.33 -0.80 -2.85
N HIS A 15 11.97 0.33 -3.47
CA HIS A 15 12.43 0.72 -4.80
C HIS A 15 13.46 1.87 -4.74
N GLY A 16 14.07 2.09 -3.57
CA GLY A 16 14.97 3.23 -3.30
C GLY A 16 14.19 4.52 -3.05
N TRP A 17 13.36 4.94 -4.01
CA TRP A 17 12.53 6.15 -3.91
C TRP A 17 11.19 5.93 -3.20
N LEU A 18 10.71 4.69 -3.16
CA LEU A 18 9.48 4.28 -2.49
C LEU A 18 9.80 3.16 -1.51
N LYS A 19 9.41 3.33 -0.25
CA LYS A 19 9.31 2.23 0.72
C LYS A 19 7.84 2.03 1.03
N ALA A 20 7.31 0.87 0.65
CA ALA A 20 5.91 0.53 0.81
C ALA A 20 5.74 -0.62 1.81
N LYS A 21 4.67 -0.56 2.60
CA LYS A 21 4.14 -1.66 3.40
C LYS A 21 2.74 -2.00 2.92
N HIS A 22 2.48 -3.28 2.70
CA HIS A 22 1.23 -3.77 2.13
C HIS A 22 0.43 -4.55 3.17
N HIS A 23 -0.77 -4.06 3.50
CA HIS A 23 -1.68 -4.75 4.41
C HIS A 23 -2.42 -5.92 3.76
N PHE A 24 -2.52 -5.93 2.42
CA PHE A 24 -3.11 -6.99 1.60
C PHE A 24 -2.17 -7.32 0.42
N SER A 25 -2.45 -8.41 -0.29
CA SER A 25 -1.79 -8.75 -1.55
C SER A 25 -1.85 -7.60 -2.56
N PHE A 26 -0.69 -7.13 -3.02
CA PHE A 26 -0.56 -6.02 -3.96
C PHE A 26 0.80 -6.05 -4.68
N GLY A 27 0.81 -5.68 -5.97
CA GLY A 27 2.02 -5.70 -6.79
C GLY A 27 2.63 -7.11 -6.86
N SER A 28 3.91 -7.24 -6.52
CA SER A 28 4.60 -8.53 -6.43
C SER A 28 4.42 -9.26 -5.10
N HIS A 29 3.83 -8.62 -4.08
CA HIS A 29 3.51 -9.26 -2.81
C HIS A 29 2.19 -10.02 -2.92
N TYR A 30 2.23 -11.33 -2.67
CA TYR A 30 1.07 -12.21 -2.75
C TYR A 30 0.96 -13.11 -1.53
N ASP A 31 -0.17 -13.02 -0.84
CA ASP A 31 -0.64 -13.93 0.20
C ASP A 31 -2.12 -14.29 -0.09
N PRO A 32 -2.42 -15.54 -0.48
CA PRO A 32 -3.78 -15.94 -0.83
C PRO A 32 -4.74 -15.88 0.38
N ASN A 33 -4.23 -15.88 1.60
CA ASN A 33 -5.05 -15.81 2.81
C ASN A 33 -5.34 -14.37 3.25
N ASN A 34 -4.75 -13.37 2.60
CA ASN A 34 -4.86 -11.96 2.98
C ASN A 34 -5.04 -11.05 1.75
N MET A 35 -6.14 -11.28 1.03
CA MET A 35 -6.44 -10.58 -0.22
C MET A 35 -7.19 -9.24 -0.03
N ASN A 36 -8.05 -9.14 0.99
CA ASN A 36 -8.91 -7.97 1.24
C ASN A 36 -9.64 -8.08 2.59
N HIS A 37 -10.28 -6.99 3.03
CA HIS A 37 -11.25 -6.99 4.12
C HIS A 37 -12.56 -6.32 3.68
N GLY A 38 -13.60 -7.11 3.42
CA GLY A 38 -14.82 -6.59 2.81
C GLY A 38 -14.52 -5.92 1.46
N SER A 39 -14.97 -4.67 1.29
CA SER A 39 -14.68 -3.87 0.10
C SER A 39 -13.27 -3.27 0.06
N LEU A 40 -12.54 -3.24 1.17
CA LEU A 40 -11.18 -2.69 1.21
C LEU A 40 -10.21 -3.66 0.53
N ARG A 41 -9.75 -3.28 -0.67
CA ARG A 41 -8.91 -4.13 -1.53
C ARG A 41 -7.42 -3.90 -1.33
N VAL A 42 -7.01 -2.66 -1.12
CA VAL A 42 -5.61 -2.26 -0.98
C VAL A 42 -5.51 -1.27 0.18
N TRP A 43 -4.52 -1.47 1.02
CA TRP A 43 -4.09 -0.49 2.01
C TRP A 43 -2.57 -0.55 2.05
N ASN A 44 -1.95 0.53 1.58
CA ASN A 44 -0.51 0.70 1.61
C ASN A 44 -0.13 1.80 2.61
N ASP A 45 1.02 1.63 3.23
CA ASP A 45 1.73 2.66 3.99
C ASP A 45 3.02 2.96 3.24
N ASP A 46 3.06 4.14 2.61
CA ASP A 46 4.08 4.52 1.64
C ASP A 46 4.91 5.71 2.16
N GLU A 47 6.23 5.55 2.16
CA GLU A 47 7.21 6.61 2.35
C GLU A 47 7.87 6.90 0.99
N ILE A 48 7.69 8.13 0.49
CA ILE A 48 8.15 8.57 -0.83
C ILE A 48 9.29 9.58 -0.66
N ALA A 49 10.39 9.35 -1.36
CA ALA A 49 11.56 10.23 -1.33
C ALA A 49 11.25 11.62 -1.93
N PRO A 50 11.89 12.70 -1.45
CA PRO A 50 11.67 14.05 -1.97
C PRO A 50 11.88 14.15 -3.49
N ASN A 51 11.03 14.94 -4.17
CA ASN A 51 11.06 15.17 -5.61
C ASN A 51 10.95 13.89 -6.48
N THR A 52 10.32 12.84 -5.94
CA THR A 52 9.99 11.61 -6.67
C THR A 52 8.49 11.35 -6.60
N GLY A 53 8.02 10.34 -7.34
CA GLY A 53 6.63 9.97 -7.34
C GLY A 53 6.31 8.92 -8.38
N PHE A 54 5.07 8.48 -8.38
CA PHE A 54 4.57 7.56 -9.38
C PHE A 54 4.41 8.27 -10.72
N PRO A 55 4.85 7.69 -11.85
CA PRO A 55 4.54 8.23 -13.16
C PRO A 55 3.03 8.16 -13.41
N ALA A 56 2.52 8.95 -14.36
CA ALA A 56 1.11 8.86 -14.75
C ALA A 56 0.74 7.43 -15.16
N HIS A 57 -0.33 6.90 -14.57
CA HIS A 57 -0.84 5.55 -14.82
C HIS A 57 -2.37 5.51 -14.72
N PRO A 58 -3.03 4.61 -15.47
CA PRO A 58 -4.49 4.54 -15.49
C PRO A 58 -5.05 3.80 -14.27
N HIS A 59 -6.25 4.21 -13.85
CA HIS A 59 -7.13 3.46 -12.96
C HIS A 59 -8.51 3.31 -13.60
N ALA A 60 -9.22 2.24 -13.24
CA ALA A 60 -10.60 2.01 -13.65
C ALA A 60 -11.38 1.32 -12.52
N ASN A 61 -12.63 1.74 -12.31
CA ASN A 61 -13.58 1.13 -11.38
C ASN A 61 -13.05 0.94 -9.94
N MET A 62 -12.36 1.94 -9.40
CA MET A 62 -11.79 1.92 -8.04
C MET A 62 -11.90 3.30 -7.40
N GLU A 63 -12.39 3.34 -6.16
CA GLU A 63 -12.28 4.52 -5.31
C GLU A 63 -10.92 4.50 -4.62
N ILE A 64 -10.16 5.59 -4.74
CA ILE A 64 -8.80 5.70 -4.17
C ILE A 64 -8.78 6.86 -3.19
N ILE A 65 -8.31 6.59 -1.98
CA ILE A 65 -8.19 7.57 -0.90
C ILE A 65 -6.72 7.66 -0.51
N THR A 66 -6.20 8.88 -0.42
CA THR A 66 -4.87 9.15 0.10
C THR A 66 -4.98 9.96 1.39
N PHE A 67 -4.30 9.50 2.42
CA PHE A 67 -4.20 10.20 3.71
C PHE A 67 -2.73 10.54 3.98
N VAL A 68 -2.41 11.83 3.88
CA VAL A 68 -1.04 12.33 4.09
C VAL A 68 -0.78 12.46 5.58
N ARG A 69 0.25 11.75 6.08
CA ARG A 69 0.67 11.82 7.49
C ARG A 69 1.77 12.85 7.73
N GLU A 70 2.65 13.05 6.76
CA GLU A 70 3.79 13.96 6.82
C GLU A 70 4.12 14.46 5.41
N GLY A 71 4.61 15.70 5.29
CA GLY A 71 4.93 16.32 4.01
C GLY A 71 3.70 16.78 3.24
N ALA A 72 3.79 16.72 1.90
CA ALA A 72 2.73 17.10 0.97
C ALA A 72 2.87 16.30 -0.33
N ILE A 73 1.74 16.13 -1.05
CA ILE A 73 1.65 15.48 -2.36
C ILE A 73 0.80 16.31 -3.32
#